data_AF-W6L5C0-F1
#
_entry.id   AF-W6L5C0-F1
#
_cell.length_a   1.000
_cell.length_b   1.000
_cell.length_c   1.000
_cell.angle_alpha   90.00
_cell.angle_beta   90.00
_cell.angle_gamma   90.00
#
_symmetry.space_group_name_H-M   'P 1'
#
loop_
_entity.id
_entity.type
_entity.pdbx_description
1 polymer ?
#
loop_
_entity_poly.entity_id
_entity_poly.type
_entity_poly.pdbx_seq_one_letter_code
_entity_poly.pdbx_strand_id
1 'polypeptide(L)'
;MNDNDKQQVAHPDAQYWINHLKLQPHPEGGFFREVTLSNYVVTNQIGKHRFAYTSIYFLLTDKSPSHFHRLPSDEVWAWHAGDPLDVHVIYRNDDDDDLISACEGKAAGEVPRLDPEHFHANSSLTPPHVQIRKEEACTQEKPEKTYQQYHCVKVGPNADQDERFQYTVPAGTIFGSTLADGGKAGYTLLSCIVSPGFDYRDYELFTQEQLMSMCPQHEGIIQKLAYKTLPLI
;
A
#
# COMPACT_ATOMS: atom_id res chain seq x y z
N MET A 1 -27.66 44.20 -13.73
CA MET A 1 -26.50 43.75 -12.93
C MET A 1 -26.40 42.26 -13.20
N ASN A 2 -25.36 41.83 -13.91
CA ASN A 2 -25.25 40.44 -14.38
C ASN A 2 -24.44 39.61 -13.38
N ASP A 3 -25.11 38.63 -12.77
CA ASP A 3 -24.55 37.51 -12.00
C ASP A 3 -23.98 36.43 -12.93
N ASN A 4 -22.91 36.71 -13.70
CA ASN A 4 -22.36 35.70 -14.62
C ASN A 4 -20.83 35.74 -14.77
N ASP A 5 -20.13 35.95 -13.66
CA ASP A 5 -18.69 35.67 -13.59
C ASP A 5 -18.39 34.74 -12.41
N LYS A 6 -19.09 33.60 -12.37
CA LYS A 6 -18.55 32.44 -11.64
C LYS A 6 -17.40 31.91 -12.48
N GLN A 7 -16.18 32.37 -12.19
CA GLN A 7 -14.96 31.71 -12.65
C GLN A 7 -15.11 30.21 -12.36
N GLN A 8 -15.30 29.44 -13.42
CA GLN A 8 -15.26 27.99 -13.37
C GLN A 8 -13.81 27.64 -13.03
N VAL A 9 -13.52 27.44 -11.73
CA VAL A 9 -12.19 27.04 -11.28
C VAL A 9 -11.86 25.75 -12.02
N ALA A 10 -10.88 25.80 -12.92
CA ALA A 10 -10.43 24.62 -13.63
C ALA A 10 -10.04 23.56 -12.59
N HIS A 11 -10.67 22.39 -12.66
CA HIS A 11 -10.28 21.28 -11.79
C HIS A 11 -8.80 20.97 -12.03
N PRO A 12 -7.98 20.85 -10.97
CA PRO A 12 -6.57 20.53 -11.12
C PRO A 12 -6.36 19.24 -11.92
N ASP A 13 -5.48 19.28 -12.91
CA ASP A 13 -5.03 18.11 -13.65
C ASP A 13 -3.81 17.44 -12.96
N ALA A 14 -3.31 16.35 -13.55
CA ALA A 14 -2.13 15.66 -13.02
C ALA A 14 -0.90 16.59 -12.92
N GLN A 15 -0.69 17.43 -13.94
CA GLN A 15 0.49 18.29 -14.03
C GLN A 15 0.48 19.38 -12.97
N TYR A 16 -0.70 19.90 -12.62
CA TYR A 16 -0.87 20.78 -11.48
C TYR A 16 -0.29 20.14 -10.21
N TRP A 17 -0.72 18.94 -9.85
CA TRP A 17 -0.28 18.29 -8.61
C TRP A 17 1.21 17.94 -8.64
N ILE A 18 1.72 17.41 -9.75
CA ILE A 18 3.15 17.13 -9.93
C ILE A 18 3.98 18.41 -9.67
N ASN A 19 3.57 19.54 -10.23
CA ASN A 19 4.29 20.81 -10.10
C ASN A 19 4.19 21.44 -8.71
N HIS A 20 3.01 21.41 -8.08
CA HIS A 20 2.77 22.07 -6.79
C HIS A 20 3.28 21.23 -5.61
N LEU A 21 3.12 19.91 -5.70
CA LEU A 21 3.64 18.97 -4.71
C LEU A 21 5.08 18.53 -5.01
N LYS A 22 5.71 19.01 -6.09
CA LYS A 22 7.10 18.69 -6.46
C LYS A 22 7.36 17.17 -6.58
N LEU A 23 6.38 16.45 -7.13
CA LEU A 23 6.47 15.01 -7.30
C LEU A 23 7.54 14.66 -8.34
N GLN A 24 8.24 13.55 -8.12
CA GLN A 24 9.25 12.98 -9.03
C GLN A 24 8.78 11.59 -9.48
N PRO A 25 9.22 11.08 -10.64
CA PRO A 25 8.91 9.71 -11.04
C PRO A 25 9.36 8.70 -9.99
N HIS A 26 8.52 7.72 -9.66
CA HIS A 26 8.87 6.61 -8.75
C HIS A 26 9.39 5.40 -9.56
N PRO A 27 10.33 4.60 -9.03
CA PRO A 27 10.84 3.41 -9.75
C PRO A 27 9.77 2.38 -10.11
N GLU A 28 8.69 2.29 -9.34
CA GLU A 28 7.55 1.40 -9.65
C GLU A 28 6.61 1.97 -10.73
N GLY A 29 6.81 3.22 -11.15
CA GLY A 29 5.85 4.01 -11.91
C GLY A 29 5.02 4.94 -11.03
N GLY A 30 4.26 5.84 -11.66
CA GLY A 30 3.67 6.98 -10.99
C GLY A 30 4.69 8.04 -10.57
N PHE A 31 4.25 8.98 -9.74
CA PHE A 31 5.03 10.09 -9.23
C PHE A 31 4.87 10.18 -7.72
N PHE A 32 5.94 10.49 -7.00
CA PHE A 32 5.92 10.55 -5.55
C PHE A 32 6.74 11.71 -4.99
N ARG A 33 6.49 12.02 -3.72
CA ARG A 33 7.41 12.82 -2.91
C ARG A 33 7.27 12.41 -1.45
N GLU A 34 8.39 12.15 -0.79
CA GLU A 34 8.43 11.98 0.66
C GLU A 34 7.94 13.23 1.40
N VAL A 35 7.14 13.01 2.45
CA VAL A 35 6.54 14.07 3.26
C VAL A 35 7.06 14.05 4.69
N THR A 36 7.14 12.88 5.32
CA THR A 36 7.59 12.76 6.71
C THR A 36 8.27 11.42 6.95
N LEU A 37 9.40 11.49 7.65
CA LEU A 37 10.06 10.38 8.32
C LEU A 37 9.80 10.53 9.82
N SER A 38 9.42 9.45 10.51
CA SER A 38 9.26 9.50 11.96
C SER A 38 10.59 9.80 12.67
N ASN A 39 10.54 10.53 13.79
CA ASN A 39 11.71 10.73 14.65
C ASN A 39 12.01 9.51 15.55
N TYR A 40 11.13 8.51 15.55
CA TYR A 40 11.30 7.27 16.29
C TYR A 40 11.79 6.16 15.37
N VAL A 41 12.62 5.28 15.91
CA VAL A 41 13.11 4.09 15.22
C VAL A 41 12.57 2.86 15.93
N VAL A 42 12.06 1.91 15.15
CA VAL A 42 11.53 0.62 15.61
C VAL A 42 12.18 -0.52 14.85
N THR A 43 12.00 -1.75 15.32
CA THR A 43 12.42 -2.95 14.61
C THR A 43 11.25 -3.45 13.76
N ASN A 44 11.46 -3.62 12.44
CA ASN A 44 10.45 -4.15 11.54
C ASN A 44 10.34 -5.68 11.61
N GLN A 45 9.38 -6.24 10.86
CA GLN A 45 9.07 -7.68 10.88
C GLN A 45 10.24 -8.58 10.43
N ILE A 46 11.21 -8.04 9.70
CA ILE A 46 12.42 -8.74 9.26
C ILE A 46 13.65 -8.43 10.13
N GLY A 47 13.45 -7.84 11.32
CA GLY A 47 14.49 -7.59 12.30
C GLY A 47 15.39 -6.39 11.98
N LYS A 48 15.00 -5.51 11.06
CA LYS A 48 15.77 -4.31 10.67
C LYS A 48 15.26 -3.07 11.40
N HIS A 49 16.17 -2.15 11.73
CA HIS A 49 15.80 -0.85 12.30
C HIS A 49 15.30 0.10 11.22
N ARG A 50 14.08 0.59 11.38
CA ARG A 50 13.40 1.53 10.47
C ARG A 50 12.78 2.66 11.25
N PHE A 51 12.51 3.78 10.59
CA PHE A 51 11.63 4.80 11.18
C PHE A 51 10.29 4.18 11.55
N ALA A 52 9.61 4.67 12.59
CA ALA A 52 8.32 4.11 13.01
C ALA A 52 7.27 4.16 11.88
N TYR A 53 7.34 5.19 11.05
CA TYR A 53 6.64 5.27 9.79
C TYR A 53 7.37 6.22 8.84
N THR A 54 7.07 6.07 7.54
CA THR A 54 7.36 7.06 6.50
C THR A 54 6.06 7.40 5.79
N SER A 55 5.93 8.61 5.27
CA SER A 55 4.77 9.02 4.49
C SER A 55 5.18 9.73 3.21
N ILE A 56 4.43 9.51 2.15
CA ILE A 56 4.63 10.12 0.83
C ILE A 56 3.31 10.70 0.31
N TYR A 57 3.41 11.64 -0.62
CA TYR A 57 2.38 11.80 -1.65
C TYR A 57 2.69 10.86 -2.81
N PHE A 58 1.67 10.26 -3.38
CA PHE A 58 1.75 9.44 -4.57
C PHE A 58 0.67 9.83 -5.57
N LEU A 59 1.05 9.95 -6.84
CA LEU A 59 0.17 10.29 -7.96
C LEU A 59 0.37 9.30 -9.08
N LEU A 60 -0.72 8.70 -9.55
CA LEU A 60 -0.72 7.73 -10.62
C LEU A 60 -1.55 8.24 -11.81
N THR A 61 -1.16 7.85 -13.02
CA THR A 61 -1.90 8.14 -14.26
C THR A 61 -2.11 6.84 -15.06
N ASP A 62 -2.98 6.89 -16.08
CA ASP A 62 -3.21 5.77 -17.02
C ASP A 62 -1.94 5.27 -17.71
N LYS A 63 -1.00 6.18 -17.95
CA LYS A 63 0.28 5.91 -18.63
C LYS A 63 1.41 5.50 -17.68
N SER A 64 1.24 5.68 -16.38
CA SER A 64 2.27 5.41 -15.39
C SER A 64 1.65 4.70 -14.18
N PRO A 65 1.28 3.42 -14.34
CA PRO A 65 0.75 2.61 -13.24
C PRO A 65 1.85 2.29 -12.22
N SER A 66 1.44 1.87 -11.02
CA SER A 66 2.34 1.28 -10.04
C SER A 66 2.48 -0.21 -10.34
N HIS A 67 3.68 -0.63 -10.74
CA HIS A 67 3.97 -2.00 -11.11
C HIS A 67 4.08 -2.90 -9.88
N PHE A 68 3.94 -4.21 -10.08
CA PHE A 68 3.99 -5.18 -8.98
C PHE A 68 5.29 -5.12 -8.18
N HIS A 69 5.15 -4.84 -6.90
CA HIS A 69 6.22 -4.77 -5.92
C HIS A 69 5.77 -5.36 -4.57
N ARG A 70 6.70 -5.45 -3.61
CA ARG A 70 6.45 -5.99 -2.27
C ARG A 70 7.26 -5.22 -1.22
N LEU A 71 6.65 -5.06 -0.05
CA LEU A 71 7.24 -4.48 1.15
C LEU A 71 7.13 -5.47 2.33
N PRO A 72 8.05 -5.47 3.30
CA PRO A 72 7.95 -6.27 4.53
C PRO A 72 7.19 -5.55 5.65
N SER A 73 6.53 -4.44 5.35
CA SER A 73 5.75 -3.62 6.27
C SER A 73 4.40 -3.33 5.62
N ASP A 74 3.38 -3.09 6.44
CA ASP A 74 2.07 -2.69 5.94
C ASP A 74 2.16 -1.28 5.33
N GLU A 75 1.36 -1.05 4.28
CA GLU A 75 1.23 0.25 3.65
C GLU A 75 -0.23 0.72 3.63
N VAL A 76 -0.49 1.88 4.21
CA VAL A 76 -1.80 2.52 4.23
C VAL A 76 -1.91 3.53 3.09
N TRP A 77 -2.90 3.36 2.24
CA TRP A 77 -3.22 4.20 1.10
C TRP A 77 -4.45 5.04 1.43
N ALA A 78 -4.35 6.37 1.37
CA ALA A 78 -5.44 7.31 1.66
C ALA A 78 -5.70 8.23 0.48
N TRP A 79 -6.87 8.12 -0.15
CA TRP A 79 -7.25 8.89 -1.34
C TRP A 79 -7.47 10.37 -1.02
N HIS A 80 -7.03 11.26 -1.92
CA HIS A 80 -7.20 12.71 -1.79
C HIS A 80 -7.97 13.36 -2.94
N ALA A 81 -7.65 12.99 -4.18
CA ALA A 81 -8.22 13.64 -5.37
C ALA A 81 -8.09 12.78 -6.63
N GLY A 82 -8.88 13.12 -7.65
CA GLY A 82 -8.82 12.50 -8.98
C GLY A 82 -9.81 11.33 -9.13
N ASP A 83 -9.45 10.38 -9.98
CA ASP A 83 -10.22 9.17 -10.20
C ASP A 83 -9.97 8.14 -9.08
N PRO A 84 -10.89 7.18 -8.87
CA PRO A 84 -10.60 6.01 -8.06
C PRO A 84 -9.43 5.21 -8.64
N LEU A 85 -8.73 4.48 -7.79
CA LEU A 85 -7.70 3.53 -8.22
C LEU A 85 -8.10 2.09 -7.92
N ASP A 86 -7.64 1.19 -8.76
CA ASP A 86 -7.72 -0.25 -8.56
C ASP A 86 -6.37 -0.72 -7.99
N VAL A 87 -6.38 -1.21 -6.76
CA VAL A 87 -5.23 -1.83 -6.08
C VAL A 87 -5.29 -3.33 -6.33
N HIS A 88 -4.34 -3.84 -7.08
CA HIS A 88 -4.20 -5.25 -7.43
C HIS A 88 -3.31 -5.92 -6.39
N VAL A 89 -3.86 -6.87 -5.63
CA VAL A 89 -3.14 -7.56 -4.56
C VAL A 89 -3.10 -9.07 -4.81
N ILE A 90 -1.92 -9.65 -4.67
CA ILE A 90 -1.69 -11.10 -4.69
C ILE A 90 -1.15 -11.49 -3.31
N TYR A 91 -2.02 -12.09 -2.50
CA TYR A 91 -1.74 -12.42 -1.11
C TYR A 91 -0.85 -13.65 -0.99
N ARG A 92 -0.10 -13.70 0.11
CA ARG A 92 0.69 -14.87 0.52
C ARG A 92 -0.25 -15.87 1.18
N ASN A 93 -0.04 -17.15 0.95
CA ASN A 93 -0.94 -18.21 1.45
C ASN A 93 -0.98 -18.38 2.99
N ASP A 94 0.00 -17.83 3.69
CA ASP A 94 0.06 -17.74 5.15
C ASP A 94 -0.46 -16.38 5.68
N ASP A 95 -0.99 -15.52 4.81
CA ASP A 95 -1.77 -14.38 5.24
C ASP A 95 -3.09 -14.90 5.81
N ASP A 96 -3.46 -14.41 7.00
CA ASP A 96 -4.67 -14.83 7.70
C ASP A 96 -5.92 -14.46 6.88
N ASP A 97 -6.88 -15.38 6.73
CA ASP A 97 -8.16 -15.09 6.07
C ASP A 97 -8.87 -13.88 6.71
N ASP A 98 -8.67 -13.67 8.03
CA ASP A 98 -9.17 -12.50 8.73
C ASP A 98 -8.43 -11.20 8.31
N LEU A 99 -7.12 -11.27 8.04
CA LEU A 99 -6.35 -10.14 7.50
C LEU A 99 -6.83 -9.78 6.09
N ILE A 100 -7.05 -10.79 5.25
CA ILE A 100 -7.57 -10.62 3.88
C ILE A 100 -8.97 -10.01 3.94
N SER A 101 -9.85 -10.56 4.78
CA SER A 101 -11.23 -10.08 4.95
C SER A 101 -11.29 -8.65 5.50
N ALA A 102 -10.45 -8.32 6.48
CA ALA A 102 -10.35 -6.96 7.03
C ALA A 102 -9.86 -5.96 5.98
N CYS A 103 -8.87 -6.35 5.18
CA CYS A 103 -8.40 -5.56 4.05
C CYS A 103 -9.52 -5.40 3.00
N GLU A 104 -10.26 -6.47 2.70
CA GLU A 104 -11.39 -6.50 1.78
C GLU A 104 -12.64 -5.78 2.26
N GLY A 105 -12.67 -5.25 3.49
CA GLY A 105 -13.88 -4.63 4.04
C GLY A 105 -15.06 -5.60 4.18
N LYS A 106 -14.85 -6.91 4.03
CA LYS A 106 -15.87 -7.97 4.16
C LYS A 106 -16.01 -8.49 5.59
N ALA A 107 -15.92 -7.59 6.56
CA ALA A 107 -16.57 -7.80 7.84
C ALA A 107 -16.79 -6.46 8.52
N ALA A 108 -18.05 -6.07 8.68
CA ALA A 108 -18.50 -5.40 9.90
C ALA A 108 -18.45 -6.39 11.10
N GLY A 109 -17.34 -7.11 11.22
CA GLY A 109 -16.94 -7.91 12.36
C GLY A 109 -15.74 -7.20 12.96
N GLU A 110 -15.78 -7.01 14.28
CA GLU A 110 -14.90 -6.17 15.09
C GLU A 110 -13.53 -5.84 14.45
N VAL A 111 -13.42 -4.65 13.84
CA VAL A 111 -12.12 -3.97 13.74
C VAL A 111 -11.49 -4.09 15.11
N PRO A 112 -10.24 -4.55 15.26
CA PRO A 112 -9.57 -4.58 16.54
C PRO A 112 -9.75 -3.20 17.16
N ARG A 113 -10.66 -3.09 18.14
CA ARG A 113 -10.88 -1.81 18.81
C ARG A 113 -9.54 -1.49 19.44
N LEU A 114 -9.10 -0.25 19.33
CA LEU A 114 -8.09 0.26 20.23
C LEU A 114 -8.60 -0.06 21.64
N ASP A 115 -8.05 -1.09 22.26
CA ASP A 115 -8.41 -1.49 23.61
C ASP A 115 -7.99 -0.33 24.51
N PRO A 116 -8.95 0.40 25.12
CA PRO A 116 -8.62 1.55 25.94
C PRO A 116 -7.67 1.19 27.10
N GLU A 117 -7.65 -0.08 27.53
CA GLU A 117 -6.78 -0.54 28.61
C GLU A 117 -5.32 -0.74 28.19
N HIS A 118 -5.05 -0.96 26.89
CA HIS A 118 -3.67 -1.03 26.38
C HIS A 118 -2.91 0.31 26.47
N PHE A 119 -3.61 1.44 26.59
CA PHE A 119 -2.99 2.76 26.77
C PHE A 119 -2.64 3.10 28.23
N HIS A 120 -3.20 2.38 29.21
CA HIS A 120 -3.00 2.66 30.64
C HIS A 120 -1.92 1.81 31.32
N ALA A 121 -1.42 0.77 30.66
CA ALA A 121 -0.37 -0.10 31.18
C ALA A 121 1.04 0.40 30.81
N ASN A 122 1.41 1.63 31.17
CA ASN A 122 2.81 2.08 31.14
C ASN A 122 3.13 3.20 32.16
N SER A 123 2.55 3.12 33.36
CA SER A 123 2.93 3.97 34.51
C SER A 123 3.77 3.25 35.57
N SER A 124 4.10 1.97 35.38
CA SER A 124 4.98 1.21 36.27
C SER A 124 6.33 0.97 35.60
N LEU A 125 7.40 1.57 36.13
CA LEU A 125 8.80 1.32 35.77
C LEU A 125 9.30 -0.06 36.24
N THR A 126 8.47 -1.10 36.07
CA THR A 126 8.93 -2.49 36.11
C THR A 126 8.39 -3.18 34.87
N PRO A 127 9.26 -3.73 34.00
CA PRO A 127 8.79 -4.49 32.86
C PRO A 127 7.94 -5.65 33.41
N PRO A 128 6.71 -5.88 32.92
CA PRO A 128 6.09 -7.18 33.14
C PRO A 128 7.09 -8.21 32.59
N HIS A 129 7.34 -9.27 33.35
CA HIS A 129 8.16 -10.39 32.89
C HIS A 129 7.61 -10.86 31.55
N VAL A 130 8.21 -10.38 30.47
CA VAL A 130 8.03 -10.91 29.13
C VAL A 130 8.50 -12.35 29.26
N GLN A 131 7.56 -13.28 29.32
CA GLN A 131 7.86 -14.64 28.92
C GLN A 131 8.21 -14.54 27.45
N ILE A 132 9.50 -14.36 27.18
CA ILE A 132 10.08 -14.61 25.88
C ILE A 132 9.76 -16.08 25.64
N ARG A 133 8.73 -16.37 24.84
CA ARG A 133 8.68 -17.65 24.16
C ARG A 133 10.01 -17.71 23.43
N LYS A 134 10.91 -18.56 23.90
CA LYS A 134 12.04 -18.97 23.10
C LYS A 134 11.39 -19.45 21.80
N GLU A 135 11.62 -18.72 20.71
CA GLU A 135 11.50 -19.32 19.40
C GLU A 135 12.50 -20.48 19.44
N GLU A 136 11.98 -21.68 19.74
CA GLU A 136 12.68 -22.87 19.34
C GLU A 136 12.87 -22.70 17.84
N ALA A 137 14.14 -22.59 17.42
CA ALA A 137 14.48 -22.54 16.01
C ALA A 137 13.85 -23.78 15.38
N CYS A 138 12.72 -23.59 14.70
CA CYS A 138 12.06 -24.62 13.96
C CYS A 138 13.01 -24.94 12.81
N THR A 139 13.74 -26.05 12.94
CA THR A 139 14.59 -26.63 11.89
C THR A 139 13.76 -27.31 10.80
N GLN A 140 12.44 -27.11 10.79
CA GLN A 140 11.59 -27.54 9.70
C GLN A 140 11.66 -26.49 8.60
N GLU A 141 11.92 -26.96 7.38
CA GLU A 141 11.82 -26.14 6.18
C GLU A 141 10.47 -25.41 6.22
N LYS A 142 10.50 -24.07 6.26
CA LYS A 142 9.26 -23.28 6.17
C LYS A 142 8.57 -23.70 4.87
N PRO A 143 7.28 -24.04 4.89
CA PRO A 143 6.56 -24.39 3.67
C PRO A 143 6.77 -23.28 2.64
N GLU A 144 6.93 -23.68 1.38
CA GLU A 144 7.22 -22.75 0.30
C GLU A 144 6.13 -21.67 0.25
N LYS A 145 6.54 -20.41 0.38
CA LYS A 145 5.63 -19.27 0.36
C LYS A 145 4.96 -19.23 -1.01
N THR A 146 3.67 -19.47 -1.02
CA THR A 146 2.85 -19.57 -2.22
C THR A 146 1.88 -18.38 -2.30
N TYR A 147 1.50 -17.97 -3.51
CA TYR A 147 0.75 -16.74 -3.77
C TYR A 147 -0.50 -17.07 -4.58
N GLN A 148 -1.57 -17.59 -3.95
CA GLN A 148 -2.72 -18.18 -4.65
C GLN A 148 -3.94 -17.28 -4.80
N GLN A 149 -4.09 -16.29 -3.92
CA GLN A 149 -5.28 -15.45 -3.88
C GLN A 149 -5.00 -14.08 -4.50
N TYR A 150 -5.85 -13.67 -5.44
CA TYR A 150 -5.78 -12.37 -6.11
C TYR A 150 -7.07 -11.59 -5.87
N HIS A 151 -6.93 -10.33 -5.47
CA HIS A 151 -8.04 -9.40 -5.28
C HIS A 151 -7.75 -8.06 -5.96
N CYS A 152 -8.82 -7.36 -6.34
CA CYS A 152 -8.77 -6.00 -6.84
C CYS A 152 -9.63 -5.13 -5.92
N VAL A 153 -9.01 -4.19 -5.22
CA VAL A 153 -9.67 -3.31 -4.26
C VAL A 153 -9.75 -1.90 -4.84
N LYS A 154 -10.95 -1.32 -4.84
CA LYS A 154 -11.15 0.04 -5.35
C LYS A 154 -11.00 1.07 -4.23
N VAL A 155 -10.08 2.00 -4.40
CA VAL A 155 -9.80 3.08 -3.44
C VAL A 155 -10.22 4.41 -4.09
N GLY A 156 -11.16 5.11 -3.46
CA GLY A 156 -11.81 6.29 -4.03
C GLY A 156 -12.91 6.86 -3.13
N PRO A 157 -13.56 7.95 -3.55
CA PRO A 157 -14.48 8.70 -2.71
C PRO A 157 -15.91 8.12 -2.62
N ASN A 158 -16.28 7.14 -3.45
CA ASN A 158 -17.67 6.68 -3.57
C ASN A 158 -17.94 5.45 -2.69
N ALA A 159 -18.07 5.67 -1.38
CA ALA A 159 -18.30 4.57 -0.41
C ALA A 159 -19.60 3.77 -0.65
N ASP A 160 -20.58 4.37 -1.31
CA ASP A 160 -21.83 3.71 -1.76
C ASP A 160 -21.63 2.76 -2.95
N GLN A 161 -20.47 2.82 -3.61
CA GLN A 161 -20.08 2.00 -4.75
C GLN A 161 -18.95 1.00 -4.41
N ASP A 162 -18.82 0.64 -3.13
CA ASP A 162 -17.79 -0.26 -2.60
C ASP A 162 -16.35 0.27 -2.81
N GLU A 163 -16.20 1.60 -2.96
CA GLU A 163 -14.90 2.26 -2.88
C GLU A 163 -14.52 2.54 -1.43
N ARG A 164 -13.22 2.62 -1.16
CA ARG A 164 -12.69 2.93 0.16
C ARG A 164 -11.88 4.21 0.11
N PHE A 165 -12.13 5.13 1.03
CA PHE A 165 -11.26 6.30 1.21
C PHE A 165 -9.85 5.91 1.65
N GLN A 166 -9.73 4.78 2.36
CA GLN A 166 -8.48 4.25 2.86
C GLN A 166 -8.43 2.73 2.67
N TYR A 167 -7.25 2.21 2.34
CA TYR A 167 -6.98 0.78 2.26
C TYR A 167 -5.59 0.48 2.82
N THR A 168 -5.41 -0.69 3.44
CA THR A 168 -4.11 -1.15 3.92
C THR A 168 -3.69 -2.38 3.14
N VAL A 169 -2.51 -2.32 2.52
CA VAL A 169 -1.86 -3.47 1.91
C VAL A 169 -1.00 -4.16 2.97
N PRO A 170 -1.25 -5.43 3.31
CA PRO A 170 -0.44 -6.15 4.30
C PRO A 170 1.00 -6.38 3.87
N ALA A 171 1.90 -6.42 4.85
CA ALA A 171 3.30 -6.78 4.69
C ALA A 171 3.46 -8.13 3.97
N GLY A 172 4.28 -8.17 2.92
CA GLY A 172 4.62 -9.37 2.17
C GLY A 172 3.66 -9.73 1.03
N THR A 173 2.55 -8.99 0.88
CA THR A 173 1.68 -9.03 -0.31
C THR A 173 2.43 -8.51 -1.53
N ILE A 174 2.22 -9.12 -2.70
CA ILE A 174 2.68 -8.57 -3.99
C ILE A 174 1.56 -7.69 -4.53
N PHE A 175 1.84 -6.41 -4.76
CA PHE A 175 0.79 -5.47 -5.14
C PHE A 175 1.26 -4.40 -6.12
N GLY A 176 0.29 -3.83 -6.85
CA GLY A 176 0.47 -2.71 -7.75
C GLY A 176 -0.87 -2.00 -7.93
N SER A 177 -0.92 -0.91 -8.69
CA SER A 177 -2.17 -0.19 -8.92
C SER A 177 -2.30 0.39 -10.31
N THR A 178 -3.54 0.55 -10.75
CA THR A 178 -3.93 1.27 -11.98
C THR A 178 -5.06 2.26 -11.68
N LEU A 179 -5.32 3.19 -12.59
CA LEU A 179 -6.59 3.95 -12.53
C LEU A 179 -7.75 2.99 -12.73
N ALA A 180 -8.84 3.23 -11.99
CA ALA A 180 -10.10 2.55 -12.23
C ALA A 180 -10.71 3.00 -13.56
N ASP A 181 -11.43 2.09 -14.22
CA ASP A 181 -12.19 2.42 -15.42
C ASP A 181 -13.30 3.45 -15.13
N GLY A 182 -13.62 4.27 -16.12
CA GLY A 182 -14.71 5.27 -16.03
C GLY A 182 -14.32 6.59 -15.38
N GLY A 183 -13.07 6.73 -14.95
CA GLY A 183 -12.47 7.99 -14.50
C GLY A 183 -12.49 9.08 -15.58
N LYS A 184 -12.54 10.33 -15.15
CA LYS A 184 -12.52 11.52 -16.02
C LYS A 184 -11.35 12.46 -15.74
N ALA A 185 -10.69 12.31 -14.58
CA ALA A 185 -9.59 13.17 -14.19
C ALA A 185 -8.28 12.77 -14.90
N GLY A 186 -8.09 11.49 -15.22
CA GLY A 186 -6.88 10.95 -15.82
C GLY A 186 -5.70 10.83 -14.83
N TYR A 187 -5.96 10.99 -13.53
CA TYR A 187 -5.01 10.78 -12.45
C TYR A 187 -5.72 10.40 -11.17
N THR A 188 -4.96 9.87 -10.21
CA THR A 188 -5.36 9.73 -8.81
C THR A 188 -4.24 10.26 -7.93
N LEU A 189 -4.58 10.97 -6.87
CA LEU A 189 -3.65 11.49 -5.86
C LEU A 189 -4.01 10.92 -4.50
N LEU A 190 -3.00 10.43 -3.79
CA LEU A 190 -3.15 9.84 -2.47
C LEU A 190 -1.93 10.12 -1.58
N SER A 191 -2.07 9.79 -0.31
CA SER A 191 -0.93 9.59 0.60
C SER A 191 -0.74 8.11 0.87
N CYS A 192 0.52 7.68 0.88
CA CYS A 192 0.89 6.35 1.38
C CYS A 192 1.66 6.51 2.69
N ILE A 193 1.40 5.61 3.64
CA ILE A 193 2.11 5.53 4.92
C ILE A 193 2.58 4.09 5.10
N VAL A 194 3.89 3.89 5.16
CA VAL A 194 4.49 2.58 5.42
C VAL A 194 4.88 2.52 6.90
N SER A 195 4.45 1.48 7.61
CA SER A 195 4.79 1.28 9.03
C SER A 195 5.07 -0.19 9.34
N PRO A 196 6.26 -0.52 9.90
CA PRO A 196 7.44 0.32 10.06
C PRO A 196 7.99 0.89 8.74
N GLY A 197 8.59 2.07 8.81
CA GLY A 197 8.92 2.95 7.69
C GLY A 197 9.70 2.31 6.54
N PHE A 198 9.43 2.81 5.33
CA PHE A 198 10.01 2.37 4.07
C PHE A 198 11.53 2.50 4.03
N ASP A 199 12.16 1.57 3.34
CA ASP A 199 13.58 1.63 2.97
C ASP A 199 13.78 0.89 1.65
N TYR A 200 14.53 1.46 0.70
CA TYR A 200 14.78 0.83 -0.60
C TYR A 200 15.45 -0.55 -0.49
N ARG A 201 16.16 -0.85 0.60
CA ARG A 201 16.79 -2.17 0.82
C ARG A 201 15.77 -3.27 1.12
N ASP A 202 14.54 -2.88 1.46
CA ASP A 202 13.43 -3.76 1.79
C ASP A 202 12.39 -3.83 0.67
N TYR A 203 12.53 -2.99 -0.34
CA TYR A 203 11.62 -2.86 -1.47
C TYR A 203 12.00 -3.83 -2.59
N GLU A 204 11.06 -4.64 -3.01
CA GLU A 204 11.24 -5.61 -4.10
C GLU A 204 10.33 -5.28 -5.26
N LEU A 205 10.91 -5.07 -6.45
CA LEU A 205 10.18 -4.89 -7.71
C LEU A 205 10.33 -6.14 -8.56
N PHE A 206 9.26 -6.58 -9.21
CA PHE A 206 9.25 -7.86 -9.91
C PHE A 206 9.19 -7.73 -11.43
N THR A 207 9.83 -8.68 -12.10
CA THR A 207 9.61 -8.92 -13.53
C THR A 207 8.45 -9.88 -13.76
N GLN A 208 7.89 -9.86 -14.99
CA GLN A 208 6.92 -10.85 -15.45
C GLN A 208 7.48 -12.27 -15.30
N GLU A 209 8.74 -12.50 -15.66
CA GLU A 209 9.38 -13.82 -15.54
C GLU A 209 9.41 -14.32 -14.08
N GLN A 210 9.79 -13.45 -13.13
CA GLN A 210 9.83 -13.79 -11.72
C GLN A 210 8.43 -14.15 -11.19
N LEU A 211 7.43 -13.32 -11.48
CA LEU A 211 6.05 -13.58 -11.03
C LEU A 211 5.43 -14.81 -11.71
N MET A 212 5.72 -15.06 -12.98
CA MET A 212 5.25 -16.27 -13.67
C MET A 212 5.83 -17.55 -13.06
N SER A 213 7.01 -17.48 -12.44
CA SER A 213 7.56 -18.60 -11.66
C SER A 213 6.86 -18.77 -10.30
N MET A 214 6.49 -17.66 -9.65
CA MET A 214 5.94 -17.66 -8.29
C MET A 214 4.42 -17.90 -8.22
N CYS A 215 3.66 -17.35 -9.18
CA CYS A 215 2.20 -17.38 -9.20
C CYS A 215 1.63 -17.38 -10.63
N PRO A 216 1.96 -18.40 -11.45
CA PRO A 216 1.59 -18.48 -12.87
C PRO A 216 0.08 -18.40 -13.13
N GLN A 217 -0.75 -18.81 -12.18
CA GLN A 217 -2.21 -18.74 -12.28
C GLN A 217 -2.75 -17.29 -12.39
N HIS A 218 -1.93 -16.28 -12.10
CA HIS A 218 -2.28 -14.86 -12.21
C HIS A 218 -1.70 -14.20 -13.48
N GLU A 219 -1.38 -14.99 -14.52
CA GLU A 219 -0.75 -14.55 -15.77
C GLU A 219 -1.35 -13.26 -16.34
N GLY A 220 -2.69 -13.17 -16.42
CA GLY A 220 -3.36 -12.03 -17.04
C GLY A 220 -3.02 -10.68 -16.38
N ILE A 221 -3.02 -10.63 -15.04
CA ILE A 221 -2.67 -9.40 -14.32
C ILE A 221 -1.16 -9.18 -14.28
N ILE A 222 -0.36 -10.25 -14.19
CA ILE A 222 1.10 -10.18 -14.25
C ILE A 222 1.56 -9.54 -15.57
N GLN A 223 1.03 -10.00 -16.70
CA GLN A 223 1.37 -9.44 -18.01
C GLN A 223 0.94 -7.98 -18.18
N LYS A 224 -0.17 -7.59 -17.54
CA LYS A 224 -0.68 -6.22 -17.55
C LYS A 224 0.20 -5.26 -16.72
N LEU A 225 0.69 -5.70 -15.56
CA LEU A 225 1.18 -4.79 -14.52
C LEU A 225 2.62 -5.02 -14.05
N ALA A 226 3.25 -6.16 -14.36
CA ALA A 226 4.66 -6.36 -14.03
C ALA A 226 5.59 -5.90 -15.17
N TYR A 227 6.79 -5.46 -14.80
CA TYR A 227 7.81 -5.09 -15.78
C TYR A 227 8.30 -6.31 -16.57
N LYS A 228 8.55 -6.15 -17.87
CA LYS A 228 9.31 -7.16 -18.63
C LYS A 228 10.79 -7.12 -18.26
N THR A 229 11.31 -5.91 -18.07
CA THR A 229 12.66 -5.62 -17.63
C THR A 229 12.58 -4.49 -16.62
N LEU A 230 13.27 -4.64 -15.48
CA LEU A 230 13.26 -3.62 -14.44
C LEU A 230 13.88 -2.31 -14.94
N PRO A 231 13.37 -1.14 -14.51
CA PRO A 231 13.98 0.13 -14.84
C PRO A 231 15.37 0.25 -14.21
N LEU A 232 16.26 0.98 -14.88
CA LEU A 232 17.53 1.40 -14.27
C LEU A 232 17.21 2.49 -13.24
N ILE A 233 17.51 2.22 -11.98
CA ILE A 233 17.31 3.12 -10.83
C ILE A 233 18.62 3.84 -10.52
#